data_AF-A0AA85AFZ8-F1
#
_entry.id   AF-A0AA85AFZ8-F1
#
_cell.length_a   1.000
_cell.length_b   1.000
_cell.length_c   1.000
_cell.angle_alpha   90.00
_cell.angle_beta   90.00
_cell.angle_gamma   90.00
#
_symmetry.space_group_name_H-M   'P 1'
#
loop_
_entity.id
_entity.type
_entity.pdbx_description
1 polymer ?
#
loop_
_entity_poly.entity_id
_entity_poly.type
_entity_poly.pdbx_seq_one_letter_code
_entity_poly.pdbx_strand_id
1 'polypeptide(L)'
;MTNLIVVVFDVTNQESFSSAKLTLTELRKPNNIRIPVVLVGNKIDLKEKHINNVEEAQGLADDLNIPYFETSAKEAVGIDVPFLHLIKEYYELYNDAVNDYQTLV
;
A
#
# COMPACT_ATOMS: atom_id res chain seq x y z
N MET A 1 10.96 4.93 -14.48
CA MET A 1 9.60 5.46 -14.27
C MET A 1 8.90 4.46 -13.37
N THR A 2 8.46 4.88 -12.19
CA THR A 2 7.80 3.99 -11.22
C THR A 2 6.29 4.12 -11.41
N ASN A 3 5.60 3.00 -11.57
CA ASN A 3 4.16 2.97 -11.88
C ASN A 3 3.29 2.56 -10.68
N LEU A 4 3.87 1.83 -9.73
CA LEU A 4 3.20 1.23 -8.57
C LEU A 4 4.17 1.21 -7.39
N ILE A 5 3.67 1.36 -6.16
CA ILE A 5 4.47 1.24 -4.94
C ILE A 5 3.78 0.33 -3.93
N VAL A 6 4.53 -0.62 -3.39
CA VAL A 6 4.12 -1.45 -2.25
C VAL A 6 5.05 -1.11 -1.09
N VAL A 7 4.49 -0.65 0.03
CA VAL A 7 5.24 -0.46 1.28
C VAL A 7 4.90 -1.60 2.21
N VAL A 8 5.91 -2.38 2.61
CA VAL A 8 5.73 -3.57 3.45
C VAL A 8 6.42 -3.36 4.79
N PHE A 9 5.77 -3.73 5.88
CA PHE A 9 6.39 -3.85 7.20
C PHE A 9 6.14 -5.23 7.79
N ASP A 10 6.92 -5.59 8.80
CA ASP A 10 6.76 -6.82 9.57
C ASP A 10 5.88 -6.52 10.78
N VAL A 11 4.74 -7.21 10.90
CA VAL A 11 3.77 -7.02 12.00
C VAL A 11 4.33 -7.31 13.40
N THR A 12 5.50 -7.95 13.47
CA THR A 12 6.20 -8.25 14.72
C THR A 12 7.34 -7.26 15.03
N ASN A 13 7.57 -6.24 14.17
CA ASN A 13 8.69 -5.32 14.29
C ASN A 13 8.24 -3.85 14.17
N GLN A 14 8.21 -3.16 15.32
CA GLN A 14 7.81 -1.74 15.42
C GLN A 14 8.73 -0.78 14.64
N GLU A 15 10.03 -1.07 14.55
CA GLU A 15 10.97 -0.23 13.79
C GLU A 15 10.69 -0.31 12.29
N SER A 16 10.28 -1.50 11.81
CA SER A 16 9.86 -1.68 10.42
C SER A 16 8.58 -0.90 10.10
N PHE A 17 7.63 -0.87 11.03
CA PHE A 17 6.41 -0.07 10.90
C PHE A 17 6.72 1.44 10.92
N SER A 18 7.59 1.88 11.84
CA SER A 18 8.05 3.27 11.93
C SER A 18 8.72 3.72 10.63
N SER A 19 9.52 2.84 10.02
CA SER A 19 10.16 3.08 8.73
C SER A 19 9.15 3.17 7.58
N ALA A 20 8.17 2.25 7.54
CA ALA A 20 7.08 2.28 6.55
C ALA A 20 6.26 3.58 6.66
N LYS A 21 5.93 4.01 7.88
CA LYS A 21 5.24 5.28 8.13
C LYS A 21 6.02 6.48 7.61
N LEU A 22 7.33 6.53 7.85
CA LEU A 22 8.19 7.58 7.31
C LEU A 22 8.16 7.58 5.78
N THR A 23 8.40 6.43 5.15
CA THR A 23 8.37 6.29 3.69
C THR A 23 7.05 6.76 3.10
N LEU A 24 5.92 6.32 3.65
CA LEU A 24 4.60 6.72 3.17
C LEU A 24 4.34 8.22 3.32
N THR A 25 4.76 8.81 4.45
CA THR A 25 4.64 10.25 4.67
C THR A 25 5.47 11.04 3.66
N GLU A 26 6.66 10.56 3.31
CA GLU A 26 7.51 11.18 2.29
C GLU A 26 6.94 11.06 0.88
N LEU A 27 6.35 9.91 0.55
CA LEU A 27 5.66 9.68 -0.74
C LEU A 27 4.41 10.55 -0.90
N ARG A 28 3.72 10.85 0.19
CA ARG A 28 2.51 11.68 0.21
C ARG A 28 2.76 13.18 0.34
N LYS A 29 4.02 13.63 0.50
CA LYS A 29 4.37 15.05 0.30
C LYS A 29 3.86 15.49 -1.08
N PRO A 30 3.43 16.75 -1.26
CA PRO A 30 2.78 17.23 -2.48
C PRO A 30 3.74 17.19 -3.68
N ASN A 31 3.88 16.00 -4.24
CA ASN A 31 4.43 15.70 -5.53
C ASN A 31 3.22 15.30 -6.36
N ASN A 32 2.98 15.96 -7.49
CA ASN A 32 1.83 15.76 -8.41
C ASN A 32 1.73 14.35 -9.03
N ILE A 33 2.30 13.33 -8.40
CA ILE A 33 2.46 11.99 -8.90
C ILE A 33 1.34 11.13 -8.31
N ARG A 34 0.29 10.90 -9.10
CA ARG A 34 -0.77 9.91 -8.81
C ARG A 34 -0.25 8.50 -9.11
N ILE A 35 0.66 7.99 -8.28
CA ILE A 35 1.05 6.58 -8.33
C ILE A 35 0.20 5.81 -7.32
N PRO A 36 -0.43 4.69 -7.70
CA PRO A 36 -1.06 3.76 -6.76
C PRO A 36 -0.08 3.27 -5.70
N VAL A 37 -0.50 3.34 -4.43
CA VAL A 37 0.32 2.94 -3.27
C VAL A 37 -0.51 2.07 -2.34
N VAL A 38 0.09 1.00 -1.82
CA VAL A 38 -0.52 0.11 -0.82
C VAL A 38 0.42 -0.10 0.36
N LEU A 39 -0.15 -0.18 1.56
CA LEU A 39 0.54 -0.61 2.78
C LEU A 39 0.25 -2.09 3.04
N VAL A 40 1.29 -2.85 3.38
CA VAL A 40 1.18 -4.29 3.64
C VAL A 40 1.85 -4.66 4.97
N GLY A 41 1.07 -5.24 5.88
CA GLY A 41 1.56 -5.89 7.09
C GLY A 41 1.88 -7.35 6.78
N ASN A 42 3.15 -7.72 6.78
CA ASN A 42 3.61 -9.07 6.49
C ASN A 42 3.93 -9.85 7.77
N LYS A 43 3.97 -11.19 7.66
CA LYS A 43 4.26 -12.16 8.73
C LYS A 43 3.12 -12.35 9.74
N ILE A 44 1.86 -12.23 9.30
CA ILE A 44 0.69 -12.48 10.15
C ILE A 44 0.57 -13.92 10.66
N ASP A 45 1.40 -14.85 10.15
CA ASP A 45 1.52 -16.20 10.72
C ASP A 45 2.12 -16.18 12.14
N LEU A 46 2.79 -15.10 12.55
CA LEU A 46 3.41 -14.95 13.86
C LEU A 46 2.48 -14.26 14.89
N LYS A 47 1.20 -14.66 14.95
CA LYS A 47 0.13 -14.00 15.72
C LYS A 47 0.44 -13.77 17.21
N GLU A 48 1.18 -14.66 17.87
CA GLU A 48 1.55 -14.52 19.29
C GLU A 48 2.56 -13.38 19.56
N LYS A 49 3.16 -12.83 18.50
CA LYS A 49 4.10 -11.70 18.55
C LYS A 49 3.55 -10.46 17.84
N HIS A 50 2.25 -10.42 17.54
CA HIS A 50 1.62 -9.21 17.06
C HIS A 50 1.79 -8.13 18.12
N ILE A 51 2.63 -7.16 17.81
CA ILE A 51 2.51 -5.84 18.43
C ILE A 51 1.14 -5.33 17.95
N ASN A 52 0.35 -4.68 18.79
CA ASN A 52 -1.05 -4.25 18.53
C ASN A 52 -1.18 -3.19 17.41
N ASN A 53 -0.56 -3.44 16.25
CA ASN A 53 -0.29 -2.49 15.18
C ASN A 53 -1.37 -2.53 14.09
N VAL A 54 -2.38 -3.39 14.21
CA VAL A 54 -3.44 -3.51 13.19
C VAL A 54 -4.27 -2.23 13.13
N GLU A 55 -4.74 -1.75 14.28
CA GLU A 55 -5.52 -0.51 14.36
C GLU A 55 -4.66 0.72 13.99
N GLU A 56 -3.40 0.75 14.41
CA GLU A 56 -2.48 1.83 14.07
C GLU A 56 -2.14 1.85 12.57
N ALA A 57 -1.89 0.69 11.97
CA ALA A 57 -1.61 0.56 10.54
C ALA A 57 -2.83 0.90 9.70
N GLN A 58 -4.02 0.47 10.12
CA GLN A 58 -5.26 0.85 9.46
C GLN A 58 -5.49 2.36 9.55
N GLY A 59 -5.33 2.96 10.74
CA GLY A 59 -5.47 4.41 10.91
C GLY A 59 -4.49 5.21 10.06
N LEU A 60 -3.22 4.78 9.97
CA LEU A 60 -2.23 5.39 9.08
C LEU A 60 -2.66 5.30 7.60
N ALA A 61 -3.18 4.14 7.18
CA ALA A 61 -3.62 3.94 5.81
C ALA A 61 -4.82 4.81 5.46
N ASP A 62 -5.78 4.93 6.38
CA ASP A 62 -6.95 5.80 6.26
C ASP A 62 -6.55 7.28 6.18
N ASP A 63 -5.64 7.74 7.06
CA ASP A 63 -5.11 9.11 7.08
C ASP A 63 -4.43 9.50 5.75
N LEU A 64 -3.77 8.53 5.11
CA LEU A 64 -3.07 8.72 3.84
C LEU A 64 -3.91 8.34 2.62
N ASN A 65 -5.16 7.94 2.83
CA ASN A 65 -6.08 7.44 1.82
C ASN A 65 -5.42 6.40 0.90
N ILE A 66 -4.82 5.37 1.50
CA ILE A 66 -4.26 4.19 0.82
C ILE A 66 -4.89 2.91 1.38
N PRO A 67 -4.97 1.84 0.59
CA PRO A 67 -5.34 0.51 1.09
C PRO A 67 -4.27 -0.07 2.04
N TYR A 68 -4.74 -0.79 3.07
CA TYR A 68 -3.93 -1.65 3.94
C TYR A 68 -4.35 -3.12 3.76
N PHE A 69 -3.37 -4.01 3.68
CA PHE A 69 -3.61 -5.46 3.66
C PHE A 69 -2.65 -6.21 4.58
N GLU A 70 -3.10 -7.37 5.05
CA GLU A 70 -2.30 -8.28 5.85
C GLU A 70 -1.94 -9.53 5.05
N THR A 71 -0.68 -9.96 5.15
CA THR A 71 -0.14 -11.08 4.37
C THR A 71 0.76 -11.97 5.21
N SER A 72 0.80 -13.25 4.84
CA SER A 72 1.88 -14.14 5.22
C SER A 72 2.51 -14.67 3.94
N ALA A 73 3.70 -14.17 3.62
CA ALA A 73 4.51 -14.71 2.54
C ALA A 73 4.84 -16.20 2.76
N LYS A 74 5.00 -16.62 4.02
CA LYS A 74 5.34 -18.00 4.40
C LYS A 74 4.19 -18.97 4.17
N GLU A 75 2.99 -18.60 4.58
CA GLU A 75 1.80 -19.45 4.48
C GLU A 75 1.01 -19.22 3.18
N ALA A 76 1.54 -18.39 2.26
CA ALA A 76 0.87 -17.98 1.03
C ALA A 76 -0.51 -17.32 1.25
N VAL A 77 -0.68 -16.62 2.37
CA VAL A 77 -1.96 -15.98 2.74
C VAL A 77 -1.96 -14.52 2.31
N GLY A 78 -3.01 -14.11 1.59
CA GLY A 78 -3.29 -12.71 1.27
C GLY A 78 -2.35 -12.08 0.23
N ILE A 79 -1.39 -12.83 -0.33
CA ILE A 79 -0.34 -12.29 -1.21
C ILE A 79 -0.92 -11.62 -2.46
N ASP A 80 -1.95 -12.21 -3.08
CA ASP A 80 -2.44 -11.75 -4.38
C ASP A 80 -3.24 -10.43 -4.29
N VAL A 81 -3.89 -10.19 -3.15
CA VAL A 81 -4.87 -9.10 -2.99
C VAL A 81 -4.23 -7.71 -3.16
N PRO A 82 -3.09 -7.38 -2.52
CA PRO A 82 -2.41 -6.10 -2.75
C PRO A 82 -2.05 -5.84 -4.21
N PHE A 83 -1.54 -6.86 -4.92
CA PHE A 83 -1.11 -6.69 -6.30
C PHE A 83 -2.29 -6.53 -7.26
N LEU A 84 -3.35 -7.32 -7.08
CA LEU A 84 -4.56 -7.18 -7.87
C LEU A 84 -5.21 -5.80 -7.69
N HIS A 85 -5.22 -5.30 -6.45
CA HIS A 85 -5.71 -3.95 -6.16
C HIS A 85 -4.90 -2.88 -6.90
N LEU A 86 -3.57 -2.92 -6.78
CA LEU A 86 -2.68 -1.98 -7.45
C LEU A 86 -2.82 -2.01 -8.97
N ILE A 87 -2.89 -3.19 -9.57
CA ILE A 87 -3.05 -3.34 -11.03
C ILE A 87 -4.37 -2.73 -11.48
N LYS A 88 -5.45 -2.95 -10.72
CA LYS A 88 -6.75 -2.37 -11.02
C LYS A 88 -6.71 -0.83 -10.95
N GLU A 89 -6.16 -0.27 -9.87
CA GLU A 89 -6.06 1.19 -9.70
C GLU A 89 -5.20 1.83 -10.80
N TYR A 90 -4.08 1.20 -11.16
CA TYR A 90 -3.25 1.67 -12.27
C TYR A 90 -3.98 1.63 -13.62
N TYR A 91 -4.74 0.56 -13.88
CA TYR A 91 -5.52 0.44 -15.11
C TYR A 91 -6.60 1.52 -15.21
N GLU A 92 -7.26 1.85 -14.09
CA GLU A 92 -8.23 2.95 -14.01
C GLU A 92 -7.57 4.30 -14.31
N LEU A 93 -6.44 4.62 -13.66
CA LEU A 93 -5.68 5.85 -13.93
C LEU A 93 -5.19 5.95 -15.38
N TYR A 94 -4.79 4.83 -15.97
CA TYR A 94 -4.40 4.79 -17.38
C TYR A 94 -5.58 5.11 -18.30
N ASN A 95 -6.75 4.52 -18.06
CA ASN A 95 -7.94 4.78 -18.87
C ASN A 95 -8.41 6.23 -18.73
N ASP A 96 -8.38 6.80 -17.54
CA ASP A 96 -8.72 8.21 -17.31
C ASP A 96 -7.81 9.13 -18.13
N ALA A 97 -6.49 8.88 -18.11
CA ALA A 97 -5.54 9.65 -18.91
C ALA A 97 -5.77 9.51 -20.43
N VAL A 98 -6.17 8.32 -20.89
CA VAL A 98 -6.51 8.08 -22.30
C VAL A 98 -7.81 8.80 -22.68
N ASN A 99 -8.83 8.76 -21.84
CA ASN A 99 -10.11 9.43 -22.08
C ASN A 99 -9.97 10.95 -22.11
N ASP A 100 -9.21 11.53 -21.17
CA ASP A 100 -8.91 12.95 -21.14
C ASP A 100 -8.28 13.41 -22.48
N TYR A 101 -7.34 12.63 -23.01
CA TYR A 101 -6.73 12.92 -24.31
C TYR A 101 -7.74 12.85 -25.46
N GLN A 102 -8.65 11.87 -25.46
CA GLN A 102 -9.68 11.74 -26.51
C GLN A 102 -10.70 12.88 -26.51
N THR A 103 -11.02 13.45 -25.35
CA THR A 103 -11.98 14.58 -25.28
C THR A 103 -11.41 15.91 -25.78
N LEU A 104 -10.09 16.01 -25.94
CA LEU A 104 -9.39 17.18 -26.46
C LEU A 104 -9.27 17.21 -27.99
N VAL A 105 -9.64 16.12 -28.68
CA VAL A 105 -9.59 15.94 -30.14
C VAL A 105 -10.99 15.91 -30.72
#